data_AF-A0A1V6Z3Z8-F1
#
_entry.id   AF-A0A1V6Z3Z8-F1
#
_cell.length_a   1.000
_cell.length_b   1.000
_cell.length_c   1.000
_cell.angle_alpha   90.00
_cell.angle_beta   90.00
_cell.angle_gamma   90.00
#
_symmetry.space_group_name_H-M   'P 1'
#
loop_
_entity.id
_entity.type
_entity.pdbx_description
1 polymer ?
#
loop_
_entity_poly.entity_id
_entity_poly.type
_entity_poly.pdbx_seq_one_letter_code
_entity_poly.pdbx_strand_id
1 'polypeptide(L)'
;MSFADLKVGGLYVILQARQEPPEPNDFYWGLYLHSDSIGGMAYHVVDTGSGLRPEHEYTGRIFDTPLLTGLFRIADITRPLHPLRARDGFQ
;
A
#
# COMPACT_ATOMS: atom_id res chain seq x y z
N MET A 1 -13.50 0.64 -9.04
CA MET A 1 -12.96 -0.55 -8.38
C MET A 1 -13.39 -0.52 -6.93
N SER A 2 -13.72 -1.67 -6.35
CA SER A 2 -14.12 -1.81 -4.96
C SER A 2 -13.22 -2.82 -4.25
N PHE A 3 -13.23 -2.83 -2.91
CA PHE A 3 -12.49 -3.82 -2.13
C PHE A 3 -12.88 -5.26 -2.44
N ALA A 4 -14.13 -5.50 -2.86
CA ALA A 4 -14.58 -6.83 -3.26
C ALA A 4 -13.84 -7.38 -4.49
N ASP A 5 -13.18 -6.51 -5.27
CA ASP A 5 -12.39 -6.90 -6.43
C ASP A 5 -10.94 -7.29 -6.06
N LEU A 6 -10.52 -7.01 -4.82
CA LEU A 6 -9.19 -7.38 -4.33
C LEU A 6 -9.19 -8.82 -3.81
N LYS A 7 -8.13 -9.56 -4.13
CA LYS A 7 -7.94 -10.93 -3.69
C LYS A 7 -7.27 -10.90 -2.33
N VAL A 8 -7.88 -11.53 -1.33
CA VAL A 8 -7.22 -11.78 -0.03
C VAL A 8 -5.92 -12.58 -0.26
N GLY A 9 -4.83 -12.10 0.33
CA GLY A 9 -3.47 -12.58 0.07
C GLY A 9 -2.82 -11.98 -1.18
N GLY A 10 -3.51 -11.10 -1.92
CA GLY A 10 -2.95 -10.43 -3.09
C GLY A 10 -1.95 -9.35 -2.70
N LEU A 11 -0.77 -9.37 -3.32
CA LEU A 11 0.21 -8.29 -3.25
C LEU A 11 0.06 -7.41 -4.50
N TYR A 12 -0.06 -6.11 -4.27
CA TYR A 12 -0.30 -5.10 -5.29
C TYR A 12 0.79 -4.02 -5.26
N VAL A 13 1.11 -3.47 -6.43
CA VAL A 13 1.81 -2.18 -6.56
C VAL A 13 0.78 -1.06 -6.56
N ILE A 14 0.97 -0.07 -5.70
CA ILE A 14 0.19 1.17 -5.69
C ILE A 14 1.01 2.21 -6.47
N LEU A 15 0.38 2.92 -7.41
CA LEU A 15 0.96 4.10 -8.07
C LEU A 15 0.11 5.34 -7.79
N GLN A 16 0.76 6.40 -7.33
CA GLN A 16 0.15 7.71 -7.09
C GLN A 16 0.89 8.74 -7.95
N ALA A 17 0.17 9.53 -8.76
CA ALA A 17 0.78 10.64 -9.47
C ALA A 17 1.30 11.68 -8.46
N ARG A 18 2.38 12.38 -8.80
CA ARG A 18 2.94 13.42 -7.92
C ARG A 18 2.15 14.73 -7.93
N GLN A 19 1.40 14.97 -8.99
CA GLN A 19 0.69 16.23 -9.22
C GLN A 19 -0.48 16.04 -10.20
N GLU A 20 -1.32 17.07 -10.29
CA GLU A 20 -2.42 17.17 -11.26
C GLU A 20 -2.20 18.42 -12.13
N PRO A 21 -2.05 18.29 -13.47
CA PRO A 21 -2.13 17.05 -14.25
C PRO A 21 -0.92 16.12 -14.05
N PRO A 22 -1.06 14.79 -14.21
CA PRO A 22 0.04 13.84 -14.05
C PRO A 22 1.14 14.01 -15.10
N GLU A 23 2.41 13.98 -14.68
CA GLU A 23 3.56 13.89 -15.59
C GLU A 23 3.83 12.43 -15.99
N PRO A 24 4.27 12.17 -17.23
CA PRO A 24 4.61 10.82 -17.65
C PRO A 24 5.73 10.20 -16.80
N ASN A 25 5.49 9.00 -16.26
CA ASN A 25 6.44 8.21 -15.46
C ASN A 25 6.88 8.83 -14.12
N ASP A 26 6.16 9.84 -13.61
CA ASP A 26 6.47 10.45 -12.32
C ASP A 26 5.42 10.06 -11.26
N PHE A 27 5.79 9.07 -10.44
CA PHE A 27 4.92 8.48 -9.44
C PHE A 27 5.60 8.31 -8.09
N TYR A 28 4.81 8.46 -7.02
CA TYR A 28 5.08 7.71 -5.79
C TYR A 28 4.59 6.28 -5.98
N TRP A 29 5.34 5.33 -5.46
CA TRP A 29 4.97 3.93 -5.51
C TRP A 29 5.09 3.28 -4.14
N GLY A 30 4.30 2.24 -3.93
CA GLY A 30 4.32 1.43 -2.72
C GLY A 30 3.78 0.03 -2.97
N LEU A 31 3.75 -0.77 -1.93
CA LEU A 31 3.15 -2.10 -1.94
C LEU A 31 1.88 -2.12 -1.09
N TYR A 32 0.88 -2.86 -1.52
CA TYR A 32 -0.32 -3.14 -0.74
C TYR A 32 -0.53 -4.65 -0.65
N LEU A 33 -0.50 -5.20 0.55
CA LEU A 33 -0.87 -6.58 0.80
C LEU A 33 -2.30 -6.61 1.33
N HIS A 34 -3.25 -7.07 0.51
CA HIS A 34 -4.64 -7.21 0.91
C HIS A 34 -4.78 -8.44 1.82
N SER A 35 -5.02 -8.21 3.11
CA SER A 35 -4.88 -9.26 4.14
C SER A 35 -6.21 -9.92 4.51
N ASP A 36 -7.33 -9.22 4.34
CA ASP A 36 -8.67 -9.68 4.70
C ASP A 36 -9.74 -8.96 3.88
N SER A 37 -11.02 -9.24 4.11
CA SER A 37 -12.12 -8.68 3.31
C SER A 37 -12.36 -7.18 3.49
N ILE A 38 -11.77 -6.55 4.50
CA ILE A 38 -12.00 -5.14 4.82
C ILE A 38 -10.76 -4.27 4.57
N GLY A 39 -9.58 -4.86 4.41
CA GLY A 39 -8.35 -4.10 4.25
C GLY A 39 -7.07 -4.92 4.17
N GLY A 40 -5.96 -4.24 4.43
CA GLY A 40 -4.63 -4.77 4.18
C GLY A 40 -3.54 -3.80 4.62
N MET A 41 -2.29 -4.26 4.56
CA MET A 41 -1.13 -3.47 4.94
C MET A 41 -0.56 -2.75 3.71
N ALA A 42 -0.53 -1.42 3.75
CA ALA A 42 0.23 -0.61 2.82
C ALA A 42 1.67 -0.47 3.32
N TYR A 43 2.62 -0.46 2.40
CA TYR A 43 4.05 -0.24 2.64
C TYR A 43 4.55 0.82 1.67
N HIS A 44 5.17 1.87 2.18
CA HIS A 44 5.66 2.97 1.36
C HIS A 44 6.98 3.51 1.91
N VAL A 45 7.72 4.21 1.05
CA VAL A 45 8.90 4.96 1.45
C VAL A 45 8.53 6.44 1.37
N VAL A 46 8.59 7.13 2.50
CA VAL A 46 8.34 8.57 2.57
C VAL A 46 9.67 9.31 2.64
N ASP A 47 9.74 10.44 1.95
CA ASP A 47 10.80 11.42 2.14
C ASP A 47 10.42 12.31 3.33
N THR A 48 11.25 12.33 4.37
CA THR A 48 11.02 13.13 5.58
C THR A 48 11.75 14.47 5.56
N GLY A 49 12.38 14.84 4.44
CA GLY A 49 13.29 15.99 4.31
C GLY A 49 14.67 15.75 4.94
N SER A 50 14.80 14.79 5.85
CA SER A 50 16.05 14.31 6.44
C SER A 50 16.53 12.98 5.84
N GLY A 51 15.76 12.40 4.92
CA GLY A 51 16.07 11.13 4.27
C GLY A 51 14.82 10.31 3.95
N LEU A 52 15.05 9.10 3.44
CA LEU A 52 14.00 8.14 3.12
C LEU A 52 13.70 7.27 4.34
N ARG A 53 12.42 7.19 4.72
CA ARG A 53 11.96 6.34 5.82
C ARG A 53 10.93 5.32 5.32
N PRO A 54 11.11 4.02 5.61
CA PRO A 54 10.08 3.04 5.36
C PRO A 54 8.95 3.21 6.37
N GLU A 55 7.72 3.18 5.89
CA GLU A 55 6.51 3.23 6.68
C GLU A 55 5.50 2.18 6.22
N HIS A 56 4.58 1.84 7.11
CA HIS A 56 3.50 0.91 6.83
C HIS A 56 2.27 1.26 7.64
N GLU A 57 1.10 1.04 7.06
CA GLU A 57 -0.18 1.31 7.70
C GLU A 57 -1.21 0.28 7.24
N TYR A 58 -2.03 -0.20 8.19
CA TYR A 58 -3.19 -0.99 7.83
C TYR A 58 -4.31 -0.06 7.35
N THR A 59 -4.81 -0.28 6.13
CA THR A 59 -5.87 0.54 5.55
C THR A 59 -6.93 -0.31 4.84
N GLY A 60 -8.18 0.01 5.16
CA GLY A 60 -9.37 -0.39 4.41
C GLY A 60 -9.85 0.70 3.45
N ARG A 61 -8.98 1.65 3.10
CA ARG A 61 -9.31 2.83 2.29
C ARG A 61 -8.30 3.07 1.16
N ILE A 62 -7.68 2.01 0.65
CA ILE A 62 -6.66 2.10 -0.42
C ILE A 62 -7.13 2.87 -1.66
N PHE A 63 -8.43 2.80 -2.01
CA PHE A 63 -9.00 3.54 -3.13
C PHE A 63 -9.21 5.03 -2.86
N ASP A 64 -9.15 5.47 -1.59
CA ASP A 64 -9.25 6.88 -1.21
C ASP A 64 -7.86 7.56 -1.18
N THR A 65 -6.83 6.82 -1.61
CA THR A 65 -5.48 7.34 -1.75
C THR A 65 -5.46 8.51 -2.75
N PRO A 66 -4.95 9.70 -2.37
CA PRO A 66 -4.86 10.84 -3.28
C PRO A 66 -4.05 10.51 -4.54
N LEU A 67 -4.52 11.01 -5.68
CA LEU A 67 -3.87 10.84 -6.99
C LEU A 67 -3.58 9.37 -7.36
N LEU A 68 -4.37 8.42 -6.82
CA LEU A 68 -4.26 7.00 -7.14
C LEU A 68 -4.45 6.80 -8.65
N THR A 69 -3.36 6.46 -9.32
CA THR A 69 -3.33 6.24 -10.76
C THR A 69 -3.47 4.76 -11.10
N GLY A 70 -2.99 3.88 -10.23
CA GLY A 70 -3.10 2.45 -10.47
C GLY A 70 -2.87 1.58 -9.24
N LEU A 71 -3.48 0.41 -9.30
CA LEU A 71 -3.34 -0.65 -8.31
C LEU A 71 -3.24 -1.98 -9.07
N PHE A 72 -2.03 -2.53 -9.15
CA PHE A 72 -1.72 -3.68 -10.01
C PHE A 72 -1.31 -4.87 -9.17
N ARG A 73 -2.03 -5.99 -9.29
CA ARG A 73 -1.65 -7.22 -8.59
C ARG A 73 -0.40 -7.82 -9.23
N ILE A 74 0.60 -8.12 -8.41
CA ILE A 74 1.88 -8.68 -8.86
C ILE A 74 2.13 -10.09 -8.32
N ALA A 75 1.48 -10.49 -7.23
CA ALA A 75 1.65 -11.83 -6.65
C ALA A 75 0.47 -12.25 -5.78
N ASP A 76 0.41 -13.56 -5.52
CA ASP A 76 -0.45 -14.19 -4.50
C ASP A 76 0.40 -14.74 -3.37
N ILE A 77 0.20 -14.20 -2.18
CA ILE A 77 0.85 -14.66 -0.97
C ILE A 77 -0.09 -15.67 -0.29
N THR A 78 0.27 -16.94 -0.40
CA THR A 78 -0.53 -18.08 0.09
C THR A 78 -0.10 -18.59 1.48
N ARG A 79 1.00 -18.06 2.02
CA ARG A 79 1.45 -18.42 3.37
C ARG A 79 0.60 -17.68 4.40
N PRO A 80 0.28 -18.30 5.55
CA PRO A 80 -0.24 -17.55 6.69
C PRO A 80 0.77 -16.44 6.98
N LEU A 81 0.33 -15.18 6.88
CA LEU A 81 1.14 -14.08 7.33
C LEU A 81 1.47 -14.37 8.79
N HIS A 82 2.76 -14.44 9.11
CA HIS A 82 3.16 -14.40 10.51
C HIS A 82 2.44 -13.18 11.11
N PRO A 83 1.71 -13.31 12.23
CA PRO A 83 1.02 -12.18 12.81
C PRO A 83 2.05 -11.07 12.98
N LEU A 84 1.85 -9.97 12.23
CA LEU A 84 2.63 -8.76 12.38
C LEU A 84 2.35 -8.30 13.80
N ARG A 85 3.22 -8.68 14.75
CA ARG A 85 3.20 -8.08 16.07
C ARG A 85 3.41 -6.59 15.83
N ALA A 86 2.36 -5.80 16.03
CA ALA A 86 2.53 -4.38 16.33
C ALA A 86 3.62 -4.34 17.40
N ARG A 87 4.74 -3.67 17.10
CA ARG A 87 5.79 -3.53 18.09
C ARG A 87 5.14 -2.87 19.30
N ASP A 88 5.13 -3.60 20.42
CA ASP A 88 4.85 -3.04 21.74
C ASP A 88 5.69 -1.76 21.89
N GLY A 89 5.05 -0.72 22.41
CA GLY A 89 5.53 0.63 22.43
C GLY A 89 6.99 0.79 22.85
N PHE A 90 7.65 1.77 22.26
CA PHE A 90 8.81 2.40 22.88
C PHE A 90 8.39 2.88 24.28
N GLN A 91 9.03 2.32 25.30
CA GLN A 91 9.22 3.03 26.58
C GLN A 91 10.27 4.11 26.41
#